data_AF-A0A0N9IFW4-F1
#
_entry.id   AF-A0A0N9IFW4-F1
#
_cell.length_a   1.000
_cell.length_b   1.000
_cell.length_c   1.000
_cell.angle_alpha   90.00
_cell.angle_beta   90.00
_cell.angle_gamma   90.00
#
_symmetry.space_group_name_H-M   'P 1'
#
loop_
_entity.id
_entity.type
_entity.pdbx_description
1 polymer ?
#
loop_
_entity_poly.entity_id
_entity_poly.type
_entity_poly.pdbx_seq_one_letter_code
_entity_poly.pdbx_strand_id
1 'polypeptide(L)'
;MAERQLRLSNLEKPLYPDGFTKAQVIGYYSQLAPLLLPLLAGRPVTFVRYPDGTDGEGFYEKNAAAGAPAWLRTVSLTGSGSRGSGGPVNYPLIDDLPSLVWAANLAALELHVPQWTVTSDGARGIPDRLVFDLDPGEGATVVDCAAVATRIRDALVHDGLTPYATTSGSKGMQLYAGVPGGPRSTSAYAKALAERLARESPDRVTAKMTKALRAGKVFIDWSQNNPAKTTISPYSLRGRATPTVATPVTWDEVGACRREDELVFTAGDVAARVERFGDILAGLSQSGAGSP
;
A
#
# COMPACT_ATOMS: atom_id res chain seq x y z
N MET A 1 26.81 19.84 1.73
CA MET A 1 25.33 19.64 1.70
C MET A 1 24.76 20.41 2.88
N ALA A 2 23.67 21.16 2.69
CA ALA A 2 23.03 21.86 3.80
C ALA A 2 22.51 20.84 4.82
N GLU A 3 22.74 21.08 6.10
CA GLU A 3 22.31 20.21 7.20
C GLU A 3 20.77 20.21 7.26
N ARG A 4 20.15 19.03 7.11
CA ARG A 4 18.70 18.87 7.28
C ARG A 4 18.43 18.55 8.74
N GLN A 5 17.77 19.46 9.45
CA GLN A 5 17.35 19.24 10.83
C GLN A 5 15.86 18.91 10.90
N LEU A 6 15.52 17.93 11.73
CA LEU A 6 14.15 17.50 12.02
C LEU A 6 14.01 17.31 13.53
N ARG A 7 13.05 18.02 14.15
CA ARG A 7 12.74 17.87 15.57
C ARG A 7 11.74 16.74 15.77
N LEU A 8 12.13 15.72 16.53
CA LEU A 8 11.23 14.66 16.98
C LEU A 8 10.55 15.07 18.29
N SER A 9 9.29 14.69 18.48
CA SER A 9 8.50 15.08 19.67
C SER A 9 7.55 13.99 20.14
N ASN A 10 7.31 13.95 21.45
CA ASN A 10 6.39 13.00 22.09
C ASN A 10 6.75 11.53 21.76
N LEU A 11 8.03 11.19 21.89
CA LEU A 11 8.60 9.89 21.51
C LEU A 11 7.99 8.73 22.30
N GLU A 12 7.78 8.92 23.60
CA GLU A 12 7.18 7.92 24.49
C GLU A 12 5.64 7.87 24.40
N LYS A 13 5.00 8.68 23.54
CA LYS A 13 3.55 8.65 23.38
C LYS A 13 3.14 7.29 22.80
N PRO A 14 2.29 6.51 23.49
CA PRO A 14 1.69 5.31 22.91
C PRO A 14 0.83 5.72 21.71
N LEU A 15 1.03 5.07 20.57
CA LEU A 15 0.18 5.23 19.39
C LEU A 15 -0.74 4.01 19.19
N TYR A 16 -0.50 2.92 19.90
CA TYR A 16 -1.33 1.72 19.92
C TYR A 16 -1.73 1.34 21.37
N PRO A 17 -2.87 0.66 21.55
CA PRO A 17 -3.36 0.21 22.86
C PRO A 17 -2.38 -0.66 23.66
N ASP A 18 -1.56 -1.44 22.95
CA ASP A 18 -0.55 -2.34 23.54
C ASP A 18 0.70 -1.60 24.05
N GLY A 19 0.75 -0.28 23.90
CA GLY A 19 1.86 0.56 24.31
C GLY A 19 2.89 0.84 23.21
N PHE A 20 2.70 0.36 21.98
CA PHE A 20 3.64 0.62 20.89
C PHE A 20 3.76 2.15 20.63
N THR A 21 4.94 2.69 20.90
CA THR A 21 5.18 4.14 21.00
C THR A 21 5.50 4.78 19.66
N LYS A 22 5.41 6.13 19.62
CA LYS A 22 5.87 6.90 18.46
C LYS A 22 7.35 6.63 18.14
N ALA A 23 8.22 6.49 19.16
CA ALA A 23 9.62 6.15 18.94
C ALA A 23 9.76 4.81 18.20
N GLN A 24 8.96 3.80 18.57
CA GLN A 24 8.95 2.50 17.91
C GLN A 24 8.40 2.57 16.48
N VAL A 25 7.38 3.39 16.21
CA VAL A 25 6.90 3.67 14.85
C VAL A 25 8.00 4.29 13.99
N ILE A 26 8.71 5.31 14.50
CA ILE A 26 9.84 5.93 13.81
C ILE A 26 10.96 4.90 13.58
N GLY A 27 11.28 4.11 14.61
CA GLY A 27 12.30 3.05 14.53
C GLY A 27 11.97 2.01 13.46
N TYR A 28 10.73 1.51 13.45
CA TYR A 28 10.23 0.57 12.45
C TYR A 28 10.38 1.13 11.03
N TYR A 29 9.86 2.33 10.77
CA TYR A 29 9.97 2.91 9.43
C TYR A 29 11.41 3.21 9.02
N SER A 30 12.25 3.63 9.97
CA SER A 30 13.68 3.88 9.70
C SER A 30 14.43 2.60 9.34
N GLN A 31 14.14 1.50 10.05
CA GLN A 31 14.74 0.19 9.79
C GLN A 31 14.31 -0.37 8.43
N LEU A 32 13.03 -0.22 8.08
CA LEU A 32 12.46 -0.74 6.83
C LEU A 32 12.64 0.21 5.63
N ALA A 33 13.24 1.39 5.84
CA ALA A 33 13.43 2.40 4.81
C ALA A 33 14.10 1.86 3.52
N PRO A 34 15.13 0.99 3.56
CA PRO A 34 15.74 0.44 2.34
C PRO A 34 14.78 -0.35 1.45
N LEU A 35 13.73 -0.96 2.03
CA LEU A 35 12.74 -1.76 1.30
C LEU A 35 11.49 -0.95 0.94
N LEU A 36 11.09 -0.05 1.84
CA LEU A 36 9.89 0.77 1.68
C LEU A 36 10.10 1.95 0.72
N LEU A 37 11.23 2.66 0.80
CA LEU A 37 11.47 3.86 -0.01
C LEU A 37 11.40 3.58 -1.52
N PRO A 38 11.96 2.49 -2.07
CA PRO A 38 11.78 2.17 -3.50
C PRO A 38 10.32 2.02 -3.94
N LEU A 39 9.42 1.61 -3.02
CA LEU A 39 7.99 1.45 -3.31
C LEU A 39 7.22 2.78 -3.26
N LEU A 40 7.75 3.77 -2.54
CA LEU A 40 7.20 5.12 -2.38
C LEU A 40 7.80 6.14 -3.37
N ALA A 41 9.02 5.89 -3.83
CA ALA A 41 9.82 6.85 -4.60
C ALA A 41 9.06 7.40 -5.81
N GLY A 42 9.02 8.73 -5.92
CA GLY A 42 8.33 9.43 -7.00
C GLY A 42 6.79 9.30 -6.97
N ARG A 43 6.19 8.74 -5.92
CA ARG A 43 4.72 8.63 -5.79
C ARG A 43 4.19 9.69 -4.81
N PRO A 44 3.10 10.41 -5.14
CA PRO A 44 2.46 11.32 -4.20
C PRO A 44 1.80 10.53 -3.07
N VAL A 45 2.29 10.70 -1.85
CA VAL A 45 1.83 9.91 -0.69
C VAL A 45 0.63 10.57 -0.03
N THR A 46 -0.39 9.77 0.26
CA THR A 46 -1.50 10.13 1.16
C THR A 46 -1.28 9.45 2.50
N PHE A 47 -1.36 10.21 3.58
CA PHE A 47 -1.23 9.67 4.92
C PHE A 47 -2.59 9.34 5.52
N VAL A 48 -2.63 8.32 6.38
CA VAL A 48 -3.62 8.26 7.46
C VAL A 48 -2.89 8.47 8.77
N ARG A 49 -3.25 9.55 9.46
CA ARG A 49 -2.57 10.00 10.67
C ARG A 49 -3.41 9.70 11.91
N TYR A 50 -2.72 9.33 12.98
CA TYR A 50 -3.28 9.03 14.29
C TYR A 50 -2.53 9.82 15.37
N PRO A 51 -2.67 11.16 15.43
CA PRO A 51 -1.89 11.98 16.36
C PRO A 51 -2.09 11.58 17.82
N ASP A 52 -3.27 11.06 18.16
CA ASP A 52 -3.68 10.62 19.49
C ASP A 52 -3.74 9.09 19.64
N GLY A 53 -3.08 8.37 18.73
CA GLY A 53 -3.07 6.92 18.69
C GLY A 53 -4.31 6.33 18.02
N THR A 54 -4.31 5.01 17.84
CA THR A 54 -5.33 4.28 17.08
C THR A 54 -6.67 4.13 17.77
N ASP A 55 -6.74 4.40 19.08
CA ASP A 55 -8.01 4.52 19.82
C ASP A 55 -8.71 5.87 19.58
N GLY A 56 -7.97 6.86 19.09
CA GLY A 56 -8.49 8.16 18.67
C GLY A 56 -8.96 8.17 17.22
N GLU A 57 -9.44 9.34 16.76
CA GLU A 57 -9.85 9.51 15.37
C GLU A 57 -8.62 9.61 14.45
N GLY A 58 -8.56 8.72 13.46
CA GLY A 58 -7.62 8.82 12.35
C GLY A 58 -8.17 9.67 11.21
N PHE A 59 -7.31 10.41 10.52
CA PHE A 59 -7.73 11.22 9.36
C PHE A 59 -6.80 11.06 8.16
N TYR A 60 -7.39 11.19 6.97
CA TYR A 60 -6.65 11.19 5.71
C TYR A 60 -6.07 12.58 5.45
N GLU A 61 -4.77 12.62 5.15
CA GLU A 61 -4.06 13.86 4.81
C GLU A 61 -3.34 13.68 3.47
N LYS A 62 -3.84 14.40 2.45
CA LYS A 62 -3.26 14.43 1.10
C LYS A 62 -2.30 15.59 0.90
N ASN A 63 -2.61 16.72 1.55
CA ASN A 63 -1.81 17.93 1.43
C ASN A 63 -0.66 17.85 2.45
N ALA A 64 0.55 18.19 2.04
CA ALA A 64 1.67 18.32 2.95
C ALA A 64 1.28 19.28 4.09
N ALA A 65 1.46 18.82 5.33
CA ALA A 65 0.98 19.53 6.51
C ALA A 65 1.55 20.97 6.59
N ALA A 66 0.77 21.89 7.14
CA ALA A 66 1.24 23.24 7.43
C ALA A 66 2.46 23.14 8.39
N GLY A 67 3.62 23.64 7.95
CA GLY A 67 4.88 23.48 8.69
C GLY A 67 5.77 22.33 8.22
N ALA A 68 5.50 21.74 7.05
CA ALA A 68 6.44 20.83 6.39
C ALA A 68 7.84 21.48 6.24
N PRO A 69 8.93 20.74 6.49
CA PRO A 69 10.28 21.26 6.32
C PRO A 69 10.53 21.74 4.88
N ALA A 70 11.32 22.82 4.72
CA ALA A 70 11.61 23.40 3.40
C ALA A 70 12.33 22.44 2.45
N TRP A 71 13.01 21.41 2.98
CA TRP A 71 13.69 20.38 2.20
C TRP A 71 12.74 19.23 1.76
N LEU A 72 11.52 19.16 2.28
CA LEU A 72 10.55 18.14 1.88
C LEU A 72 10.11 18.41 0.45
N ARG A 73 10.35 17.44 -0.44
CA ARG A 73 9.84 17.51 -1.80
C ARG A 73 8.32 17.35 -1.81
N THR A 74 7.65 18.19 -2.58
CA THR A 74 6.22 18.11 -2.81
C THR A 74 5.91 18.23 -4.29
N VAL A 75 4.75 17.74 -4.71
CA VAL A 75 4.22 17.89 -6.06
C VAL A 75 2.82 18.47 -6.00
N SER A 76 2.54 19.49 -6.80
CA SER A 76 1.22 20.09 -6.90
C SER A 76 0.42 19.40 -8.00
N LEU A 77 -0.68 18.75 -7.64
CA LEU A 77 -1.55 18.04 -8.58
C LEU A 77 -2.96 18.59 -8.47
N THR A 78 -3.58 18.88 -9.62
CA THR A 78 -4.99 19.24 -9.65
C THR A 78 -5.83 18.03 -9.26
N GLY A 79 -6.80 18.24 -8.36
CA GLY A 79 -7.47 17.16 -7.65
C GLY A 79 -8.07 16.09 -8.58
N SER A 80 -7.58 14.86 -8.49
CA SER A 80 -8.15 13.69 -9.17
C SER A 80 -9.35 13.08 -8.43
N GLY A 81 -9.88 13.74 -7.40
CA GLY A 81 -11.02 13.23 -6.64
C GLY A 81 -12.26 13.03 -7.52
N SER A 82 -13.13 12.10 -7.13
CA SER A 82 -14.40 11.74 -7.82
C SER A 82 -15.37 12.90 -8.06
N ARG A 83 -15.06 14.12 -7.59
CA ARG A 83 -15.87 15.34 -7.74
C ARG A 83 -15.26 16.41 -8.65
N GLY A 84 -14.06 16.21 -9.22
CA GLY A 84 -13.53 17.02 -10.34
C GLY A 84 -13.37 18.54 -10.14
N SER A 85 -13.64 19.09 -8.94
CA SER A 85 -13.73 20.54 -8.72
C SER A 85 -12.83 21.07 -7.59
N GLY A 86 -11.90 20.26 -7.09
CA GLY A 86 -10.95 20.69 -6.06
C GLY A 86 -9.77 21.46 -6.64
N GLY A 87 -9.33 22.51 -5.94
CA GLY A 87 -8.08 23.20 -6.23
C GLY A 87 -6.85 22.28 -6.15
N PRO A 88 -5.65 22.79 -6.49
CA PRO A 88 -4.41 22.01 -6.42
C PRO A 88 -4.17 21.47 -5.01
N VAL A 89 -3.69 20.22 -4.94
CA VAL A 89 -3.26 19.56 -3.71
C VAL A 89 -1.75 19.34 -3.80
N ASN A 90 -1.02 19.77 -2.78
CA ASN A 90 0.43 19.59 -2.70
C ASN A 90 0.74 18.29 -1.95
N TYR A 91 1.05 17.22 -2.66
CA TYR A 91 1.36 15.93 -2.06
C TYR A 91 2.82 15.86 -1.64
N PRO A 92 3.16 15.27 -0.48
CA PRO A 92 4.53 14.94 -0.13
C PRO A 92 5.07 13.81 -1.01
N LEU A 93 6.35 13.93 -1.40
CA LEU A 93 7.13 12.84 -1.99
C LEU A 93 8.08 12.31 -0.93
N ILE A 94 7.91 11.04 -0.56
CA ILE A 94 8.71 10.39 0.48
C ILE A 94 9.80 9.55 -0.18
N ASP A 95 10.83 10.24 -0.66
CA ASP A 95 11.92 9.66 -1.47
C ASP A 95 13.16 9.29 -0.63
N ASP A 96 13.23 9.72 0.63
CA ASP A 96 14.39 9.52 1.48
C ASP A 96 14.04 9.29 2.95
N LEU A 97 15.03 8.80 3.71
CA LEU A 97 14.88 8.49 5.14
C LEU A 97 14.43 9.71 5.96
N PRO A 98 15.00 10.94 5.81
CA PRO A 98 14.51 12.11 6.54
C PRO A 98 13.03 12.40 6.29
N SER A 99 12.55 12.28 5.05
CA SER A 99 11.14 12.50 4.70
C SER A 99 10.24 11.43 5.33
N LEU A 100 10.70 10.17 5.36
CA LEU A 100 9.97 9.07 5.98
C LEU A 100 9.87 9.23 7.51
N VAL A 101 10.98 9.62 8.15
CA VAL A 101 11.01 9.91 9.59
C VAL A 101 10.11 11.10 9.93
N TRP A 102 10.08 12.13 9.07
CA TRP A 102 9.13 13.25 9.22
C TRP A 102 7.67 12.77 9.19
N ALA A 103 7.30 11.92 8.23
CA ALA A 103 5.95 11.37 8.16
C ALA A 103 5.61 10.55 9.43
N ALA A 104 6.51 9.68 9.87
CA ALA A 104 6.32 8.89 11.10
C ALA A 104 6.19 9.78 12.36
N ASN A 105 6.96 10.86 12.45
CA ASN A 105 6.89 11.81 13.57
C ASN A 105 5.55 12.56 13.64
N LEU A 106 4.88 12.76 12.50
CA LEU A 106 3.51 13.27 12.39
C LEU A 106 2.42 12.25 12.78
N ALA A 107 2.82 11.06 13.23
CA ALA A 107 1.97 9.90 13.47
C ALA A 107 1.22 9.44 12.21
N ALA A 108 1.84 9.57 11.03
CA ALA A 108 1.36 8.92 9.81
C ALA A 108 1.65 7.41 9.92
N LEU A 109 0.66 6.67 10.40
CA LEU A 109 0.77 5.23 10.53
C LEU A 109 0.56 4.55 9.19
N GLU A 110 -0.34 5.05 8.34
CA GLU A 110 -0.59 4.48 7.03
C GLU A 110 -0.05 5.35 5.89
N LEU A 111 0.71 4.74 4.98
CA LEU A 111 1.28 5.36 3.79
C LEU A 111 0.57 4.78 2.57
N HIS A 112 -0.24 5.58 1.90
CA HIS A 112 -0.99 5.18 0.71
C HIS A 112 -0.44 5.85 -0.53
N VAL A 113 -0.23 5.10 -1.60
CA VAL A 113 0.35 5.59 -2.85
C VAL A 113 -0.45 5.13 -4.07
N PRO A 114 -0.46 5.91 -5.16
CA PRO A 114 -1.03 5.45 -6.42
C PRO A 114 -0.13 4.42 -7.11
N GLN A 115 -0.63 3.85 -8.21
CA GLN A 115 0.09 2.89 -9.05
C GLN A 115 0.88 3.54 -10.20
N TRP A 116 1.18 4.83 -10.07
CA TRP A 116 1.95 5.66 -11.02
C TRP A 116 2.94 6.57 -10.26
N THR A 117 3.92 7.12 -10.96
CA THR A 117 4.91 8.09 -10.44
C THR A 117 4.77 9.46 -11.11
N VAL A 118 5.28 10.51 -10.47
CA VAL A 118 5.34 11.84 -11.09
C VAL A 118 6.47 11.91 -12.10
N THR A 119 6.22 12.59 -13.21
CA THR A 119 7.24 12.90 -14.21
C THR A 119 8.15 14.03 -13.72
N SER A 120 9.28 14.25 -14.40
CA SER A 120 10.26 15.28 -14.02
C SER A 120 9.71 16.71 -14.04
N ASP A 121 8.69 16.96 -14.84
CA ASP A 121 7.95 18.23 -14.93
C ASP A 121 6.81 18.34 -13.89
N GLY A 122 6.67 17.36 -13.00
CA GLY A 122 5.66 17.36 -11.93
C GLY A 122 4.27 16.93 -12.37
N ALA A 123 4.10 16.43 -13.60
CA ALA A 123 2.85 15.88 -14.06
C ALA A 123 2.63 14.42 -13.59
N ARG A 124 1.41 13.94 -13.76
CA ARG A 124 1.06 12.54 -13.50
C ARG A 124 1.63 11.65 -14.61
N GLY A 125 2.52 10.73 -14.26
CA GLY A 125 3.04 9.71 -15.16
C GLY A 125 2.02 8.62 -15.51
N ILE A 126 2.44 7.71 -16.39
CA ILE A 126 1.68 6.49 -16.67
C ILE A 126 1.83 5.48 -15.52
N PRO A 127 0.85 4.61 -15.26
CA PRO A 127 1.00 3.53 -14.30
C PRO A 127 2.18 2.61 -14.63
N ASP A 128 3.01 2.35 -13.65
CA ASP A 128 4.21 1.51 -13.72
C ASP A 128 4.04 0.17 -13.01
N ARG A 129 2.93 0.02 -12.27
CA ARG A 129 2.49 -1.23 -11.66
C ARG A 129 0.97 -1.36 -11.70
N LEU A 130 0.49 -2.58 -11.51
CA LEU A 130 -0.91 -2.91 -11.29
C LEU A 130 -1.12 -3.49 -9.90
N VAL A 131 -2.34 -3.36 -9.37
CA VAL A 131 -2.72 -3.92 -8.08
C VAL A 131 -4.10 -4.60 -8.13
N PHE A 132 -4.24 -5.73 -7.45
CA PHE A 132 -5.54 -6.31 -7.11
C PHE A 132 -5.67 -6.33 -5.60
N ASP A 133 -6.65 -5.61 -5.06
CA ASP A 133 -6.96 -5.58 -3.63
C ASP A 133 -8.11 -6.55 -3.36
N LEU A 134 -7.84 -7.57 -2.56
CA LEU A 134 -8.73 -8.69 -2.26
C LEU A 134 -9.32 -8.48 -0.87
N ASP A 135 -10.59 -8.10 -0.84
CA ASP A 135 -11.35 -7.88 0.38
C ASP A 135 -12.30 -9.06 0.65
N PRO A 136 -12.15 -9.80 1.74
CA PRO A 136 -13.14 -10.79 2.12
C PRO A 136 -14.42 -10.09 2.61
N GLY A 137 -15.56 -10.47 2.03
CA GLY A 137 -16.86 -10.09 2.57
C GLY A 137 -17.20 -10.85 3.84
N GLU A 138 -18.35 -10.54 4.44
CA GLU A 138 -18.81 -11.22 5.64
C GLU A 138 -18.89 -12.74 5.43
N GLY A 139 -18.27 -13.52 6.33
CA GLY A 139 -18.19 -14.98 6.23
C GLY A 139 -17.07 -15.52 5.32
N ALA A 140 -16.39 -14.65 4.56
CA ALA A 140 -15.14 -14.99 3.88
C ALA A 140 -13.94 -14.46 4.69
N THR A 141 -12.76 -14.97 4.37
CA THR A 141 -11.54 -14.77 5.17
C THR A 141 -10.31 -14.52 4.29
N VAL A 142 -9.16 -14.31 4.91
CA VAL A 142 -7.88 -14.25 4.20
C VAL A 142 -7.54 -15.58 3.49
N VAL A 143 -8.06 -16.72 3.98
CA VAL A 143 -7.88 -18.04 3.34
C VAL A 143 -8.56 -18.06 1.96
N ASP A 144 -9.76 -17.50 1.87
CA ASP A 144 -10.47 -17.33 0.60
C ASP A 144 -9.72 -16.35 -0.32
N CYS A 145 -9.18 -15.27 0.26
CA CYS A 145 -8.34 -14.33 -0.48
C CYS A 145 -7.09 -15.00 -1.05
N ALA A 146 -6.43 -15.89 -0.31
CA ALA A 146 -5.26 -16.63 -0.76
C ALA A 146 -5.57 -17.57 -1.93
N ALA A 147 -6.74 -18.23 -1.90
CA ALA A 147 -7.20 -19.06 -3.01
C ALA A 147 -7.46 -18.22 -4.27
N VAL A 148 -8.09 -17.05 -4.13
CA VAL A 148 -8.30 -16.11 -5.26
C VAL A 148 -6.98 -15.50 -5.74
N ALA A 149 -6.07 -15.18 -4.82
CA ALA A 149 -4.74 -14.67 -5.13
C ALA A 149 -3.94 -15.63 -6.02
N THR A 150 -4.01 -16.93 -5.74
CA THR A 150 -3.34 -17.96 -6.56
C THR A 150 -3.86 -17.97 -7.99
N ARG A 151 -5.18 -17.81 -8.20
CA ARG A 151 -5.75 -17.73 -9.55
C ARG A 151 -5.33 -16.46 -10.30
N ILE A 152 -5.24 -15.33 -9.60
CA ILE A 152 -4.76 -14.08 -10.19
C ILE A 152 -3.27 -14.20 -10.53
N ARG A 153 -2.46 -14.81 -9.66
CA ARG A 153 -1.06 -15.13 -9.92
C ARG A 153 -0.90 -15.92 -11.22
N ASP A 154 -1.65 -17.02 -11.37
CA ASP A 154 -1.53 -17.88 -12.55
C ASP A 154 -1.90 -17.12 -13.84
N ALA A 155 -2.93 -16.26 -13.78
CA ALA A 155 -3.28 -15.40 -14.90
C ALA A 155 -2.19 -14.37 -15.23
N LEU A 156 -1.62 -13.72 -14.20
CA LEU A 156 -0.54 -12.74 -14.39
C LEU A 156 0.72 -13.41 -14.98
N VAL A 157 1.10 -14.58 -14.47
CA VAL A 157 2.22 -15.36 -15.00
C VAL A 157 1.98 -15.79 -16.45
N HIS A 158 0.76 -16.24 -16.77
CA HIS A 158 0.38 -16.58 -18.14
C HIS A 158 0.53 -15.39 -19.10
N ASP A 159 0.19 -14.20 -18.63
CA ASP A 159 0.30 -12.95 -19.40
C ASP A 159 1.73 -12.35 -19.38
N GLY A 160 2.72 -13.08 -18.85
CA GLY A 160 4.13 -12.67 -18.83
C GLY A 160 4.50 -11.65 -17.75
N LEU A 161 3.64 -11.47 -16.74
CA LEU A 161 3.86 -10.57 -15.62
C LEU A 161 4.41 -11.34 -14.41
N THR A 162 5.20 -10.66 -13.58
CA THR A 162 5.71 -11.22 -12.32
C THR A 162 4.85 -10.73 -11.15
N PRO A 163 3.98 -11.59 -10.58
CA PRO A 163 3.11 -11.21 -9.49
C PRO A 163 3.79 -11.37 -8.12
N TYR A 164 3.52 -10.41 -7.25
CA TYR A 164 3.96 -10.37 -5.86
C TYR A 164 2.75 -10.29 -4.94
N ALA A 165 2.77 -11.03 -3.83
CA ALA A 165 1.69 -11.04 -2.85
C ALA A 165 2.08 -10.26 -1.59
N THR A 166 1.12 -9.51 -1.06
CA THR A 166 1.23 -8.85 0.24
C THR A 166 -0.06 -9.07 1.02
N THR A 167 0.03 -9.19 2.34
CA THR A 167 -1.15 -9.00 3.19
C THR A 167 -1.48 -7.51 3.21
N SER A 168 -2.74 -7.15 3.42
CA SER A 168 -3.10 -5.73 3.57
C SER A 168 -2.79 -5.19 4.98
N GLY A 169 -2.43 -6.05 5.93
CA GLY A 169 -2.37 -5.74 7.36
C GLY A 169 -3.74 -5.55 8.03
N SER A 170 -4.82 -5.81 7.28
CA SER A 170 -6.22 -5.82 7.72
C SER A 170 -6.76 -7.25 7.55
N LYS A 171 -7.92 -7.43 6.93
CA LYS A 171 -8.55 -8.73 6.69
C LYS A 171 -8.17 -9.40 5.36
N GLY A 172 -7.66 -8.62 4.42
CA GLY A 172 -7.49 -9.02 3.01
C GLY A 172 -6.04 -9.07 2.55
N MET A 173 -5.86 -9.29 1.25
CA MET A 173 -4.56 -9.40 0.57
C MET A 173 -4.48 -8.46 -0.63
N GLN A 174 -3.27 -8.13 -1.05
CA GLN A 174 -3.00 -7.37 -2.26
C GLN A 174 -2.01 -8.11 -3.14
N LEU A 175 -2.21 -8.00 -4.45
CA LEU A 175 -1.29 -8.55 -5.44
C LEU A 175 -0.79 -7.42 -6.32
N TYR A 176 0.51 -7.34 -6.51
CA TYR A 176 1.16 -6.35 -7.34
C TYR A 176 1.90 -7.01 -8.51
N ALA A 177 1.98 -6.32 -9.64
CA ALA A 177 2.91 -6.68 -10.71
C ALA A 177 3.42 -5.43 -11.42
N GLY A 178 4.70 -5.41 -11.78
CA GLY A 178 5.29 -4.32 -12.57
C GLY A 178 4.80 -4.35 -14.01
N VAL A 179 4.56 -3.18 -14.60
CA VAL A 179 4.16 -3.00 -16.00
C VAL A 179 4.99 -1.91 -16.70
N PRO A 180 6.32 -2.10 -16.83
CA PRO A 180 7.21 -1.13 -17.48
C PRO A 180 6.73 -0.81 -18.91
N GLY A 181 6.65 0.48 -19.26
CA GLY A 181 6.29 0.92 -20.61
C GLY A 181 4.81 0.72 -21.00
N GLY A 182 3.99 0.15 -20.10
CA GLY A 182 2.52 0.12 -20.11
C GLY A 182 1.80 -0.22 -21.42
N PRO A 183 1.20 -1.41 -21.59
CA PRO A 183 0.13 -1.59 -22.58
C PRO A 183 -1.24 -1.13 -22.02
N ARG A 184 -2.12 -0.65 -22.92
CA ARG A 184 -3.61 -0.57 -22.78
C ARG A 184 -4.15 -0.62 -21.33
N SER A 185 -4.29 0.54 -20.68
CA SER A 185 -5.04 0.76 -19.42
C SER A 185 -4.97 -0.40 -18.40
N THR A 186 -4.02 -0.35 -17.46
CA THR A 186 -3.93 -1.28 -16.31
C THR A 186 -5.27 -1.49 -15.60
N SER A 187 -6.08 -0.43 -15.52
CA SER A 187 -7.46 -0.48 -15.02
C SER A 187 -8.36 -1.40 -15.85
N ALA A 188 -8.30 -1.34 -17.18
CA ALA A 188 -9.10 -2.20 -18.05
C ALA A 188 -8.66 -3.66 -17.97
N TYR A 189 -7.36 -3.92 -17.93
CA TYR A 189 -6.80 -5.26 -17.72
C TYR A 189 -7.27 -5.84 -16.39
N ALA A 190 -7.08 -5.11 -15.28
CA ALA A 190 -7.48 -5.56 -13.96
C ALA A 190 -8.99 -5.81 -13.86
N LYS A 191 -9.80 -4.91 -14.45
CA LYS A 191 -11.25 -5.09 -14.52
C LYS A 191 -11.64 -6.36 -15.28
N ALA A 192 -11.07 -6.57 -16.47
CA ALA A 192 -11.39 -7.73 -17.30
C ALA A 192 -11.04 -9.04 -16.60
N LEU A 193 -9.88 -9.11 -15.93
CA LEU A 193 -9.47 -10.27 -15.14
C LEU A 193 -10.42 -10.50 -13.95
N ALA A 194 -10.72 -9.46 -13.17
CA ALA A 194 -11.62 -9.56 -12.02
C ALA A 194 -13.02 -10.02 -12.43
N GLU A 195 -13.58 -9.45 -13.50
CA GLU A 195 -14.89 -9.85 -14.02
C GLU A 195 -14.90 -11.27 -14.58
N ARG A 196 -13.79 -11.72 -15.20
CA ARG A 196 -13.65 -13.11 -15.65
C ARG A 196 -13.66 -14.08 -14.46
N LEU A 197 -12.84 -13.84 -13.43
CA LEU A 197 -12.80 -14.69 -12.24
C LEU A 197 -14.15 -14.72 -11.50
N ALA A 198 -14.86 -13.58 -11.45
CA ALA A 198 -16.20 -13.49 -10.90
C ALA A 198 -17.25 -14.28 -11.72
N ARG A 199 -17.08 -14.42 -13.03
CA ARG A 199 -17.95 -15.28 -13.87
C ARG A 199 -17.62 -16.77 -13.71
N GLU A 200 -16.35 -17.11 -13.55
CA GLU A 200 -15.89 -18.48 -13.37
C GLU A 200 -16.24 -19.04 -11.97
N SER A 201 -16.37 -18.20 -10.96
CA SER A 201 -16.71 -18.61 -9.57
C SER A 201 -17.63 -17.60 -8.89
N PRO A 202 -18.87 -17.43 -9.38
CA PRO A 202 -19.79 -16.39 -8.92
C PRO A 202 -20.28 -16.59 -7.48
N ASP A 203 -20.12 -17.78 -6.93
CA ASP A 203 -20.39 -18.16 -5.54
C ASP A 203 -19.28 -17.75 -4.58
N ARG A 204 -18.04 -17.54 -5.06
CA ARG A 204 -16.85 -17.22 -4.24
C ARG A 204 -16.23 -15.86 -4.52
N VAL A 205 -16.47 -15.28 -5.69
CA VAL A 205 -15.81 -14.06 -6.15
C VAL A 205 -16.83 -13.03 -6.64
N THR A 206 -16.59 -11.76 -6.34
CA THR A 206 -17.31 -10.64 -6.94
C THR A 206 -16.35 -9.54 -7.38
N ALA A 207 -16.62 -8.94 -8.53
CA ALA A 207 -15.93 -7.74 -9.02
C ALA A 207 -16.85 -6.50 -9.01
N LYS A 208 -18.06 -6.64 -8.46
CA LYS A 208 -19.06 -5.57 -8.35
C LYS A 208 -18.86 -4.80 -7.05
N MET A 209 -18.84 -3.47 -7.13
CA MET A 209 -18.61 -2.58 -5.98
C MET A 209 -19.68 -2.74 -4.87
N THR A 210 -20.89 -3.16 -5.21
CA THR A 210 -22.04 -3.28 -4.30
C THR A 210 -21.73 -4.19 -3.10
N LYS A 211 -21.68 -3.62 -1.89
CA LYS A 211 -21.34 -4.34 -0.66
C LYS A 211 -22.26 -5.53 -0.36
N ALA A 212 -23.57 -5.41 -0.66
CA ALA A 212 -24.55 -6.48 -0.44
C ALA A 212 -24.25 -7.76 -1.24
N LEU A 213 -23.39 -7.70 -2.27
CA LEU A 213 -23.01 -8.86 -3.08
C LEU A 213 -21.78 -9.60 -2.55
N ARG A 214 -21.19 -9.15 -1.43
CA ARG A 214 -19.90 -9.66 -0.93
C ARG A 214 -20.03 -10.77 0.10
N ALA A 215 -21.21 -10.99 0.69
CA ALA A 215 -21.40 -12.04 1.69
C ALA A 215 -20.96 -13.41 1.15
N GLY A 216 -20.08 -14.09 1.89
CA GLY A 216 -19.46 -15.37 1.53
C GLY A 216 -18.45 -15.31 0.38
N LYS A 217 -18.04 -14.11 -0.07
CA LYS A 217 -17.21 -13.93 -1.28
C LYS A 217 -16.01 -13.04 -1.03
N VAL A 218 -14.99 -13.23 -1.85
CA VAL A 218 -13.89 -12.27 -2.01
C VAL A 218 -14.28 -11.23 -3.05
N PHE A 219 -14.24 -9.97 -2.65
CA PHE A 219 -14.33 -8.84 -3.56
C PHE A 219 -12.96 -8.50 -4.13
N ILE A 220 -12.83 -8.55 -5.46
CA ILE A 220 -11.63 -8.10 -6.17
C ILE A 220 -11.81 -6.62 -6.52
N ASP A 221 -11.21 -5.72 -5.72
CA ASP A 221 -11.20 -4.28 -6.01
C ASP A 221 -10.17 -3.94 -7.09
N TRP A 222 -10.52 -4.21 -8.34
CA TRP A 222 -9.73 -3.81 -9.51
C TRP A 222 -9.65 -2.29 -9.68
N SER A 223 -10.55 -1.52 -9.04
CA SER A 223 -10.62 -0.07 -9.22
C SER A 223 -9.49 0.68 -8.52
N GLN A 224 -8.68 0.00 -7.69
CA GLN A 224 -7.43 0.50 -7.12
C GLN A 224 -6.39 0.90 -8.18
N ASN A 225 -6.56 0.44 -9.42
CA ASN A 225 -5.75 0.88 -10.57
C ASN A 225 -6.20 2.21 -11.18
N ASN A 226 -7.29 2.81 -10.69
CA ASN A 226 -7.72 4.13 -11.13
C ASN A 226 -6.69 5.17 -10.64
N PRO A 227 -6.18 6.07 -11.51
CA PRO A 227 -5.21 7.08 -11.12
C PRO A 227 -5.63 8.02 -9.98
N ALA A 228 -6.92 8.09 -9.68
CA ALA A 228 -7.48 8.85 -8.56
C ALA A 228 -7.38 8.15 -7.19
N LYS A 229 -7.09 6.86 -7.17
CA LYS A 229 -7.02 6.03 -5.96
C LYS A 229 -5.58 5.85 -5.48
N THR A 230 -5.47 5.56 -4.20
CA THR A 230 -4.24 5.18 -3.53
C THR A 230 -4.49 3.86 -2.79
N THR A 231 -3.46 3.03 -2.73
CA THR A 231 -3.48 1.76 -1.99
C THR A 231 -2.40 1.81 -0.92
N ILE A 232 -2.64 1.16 0.21
CA ILE A 232 -1.66 1.01 1.27
C ILE A 232 -0.36 0.44 0.69
N SER A 233 0.77 1.10 0.96
CA SER A 233 2.07 0.62 0.50
C SER A 233 2.46 -0.64 1.29
N PRO A 234 3.11 -1.63 0.65
CA PRO A 234 3.78 -2.68 1.39
C PRO A 234 4.75 -2.10 2.41
N TYR A 235 4.92 -2.77 3.54
CA TYR A 235 5.61 -2.34 4.77
C TYR A 235 4.97 -1.19 5.54
N SER A 236 3.86 -0.62 5.09
CA SER A 236 3.13 0.36 5.89
C SER A 236 2.43 -0.30 7.09
N LEU A 237 2.53 0.35 8.25
CA LEU A 237 1.70 0.03 9.42
C LEU A 237 0.23 0.33 9.11
N ARG A 238 -0.65 -0.28 9.92
CA ARG A 238 -2.09 -0.06 9.90
C ARG A 238 -2.56 0.58 11.19
N GLY A 239 -3.51 1.49 11.09
CA GLY A 239 -4.14 2.11 12.26
C GLY A 239 -5.22 1.21 12.86
N ARG A 240 -4.80 0.09 13.45
CA ARG A 240 -5.68 -0.87 14.14
C ARG A 240 -5.28 -1.01 15.61
N ALA A 241 -5.99 -1.85 16.36
CA ALA A 241 -5.72 -2.13 17.77
C ALA A 241 -4.32 -2.70 18.05
N THR A 242 -3.66 -3.28 17.04
CA THR A 242 -2.27 -3.74 17.11
C THR A 242 -1.51 -3.19 15.90
N PRO A 243 -0.16 -3.04 15.99
CA PRO A 243 0.67 -2.49 14.93
C PRO A 243 0.87 -3.49 13.78
N THR A 244 -0.22 -3.90 13.13
CA THR A 244 -0.18 -4.77 11.96
C THR A 244 0.38 -4.06 10.73
N VAL A 245 0.95 -4.83 9.82
CA VAL A 245 1.66 -4.32 8.64
C VAL A 245 1.10 -4.93 7.36
N ALA A 246 1.01 -4.12 6.29
CA ALA A 246 0.83 -4.63 4.94
C ALA A 246 2.10 -5.36 4.48
N THR A 247 2.15 -6.68 4.68
CA THR A 247 3.42 -7.41 4.71
C THR A 247 3.61 -8.24 3.43
N PRO A 248 4.74 -8.11 2.72
CA PRO A 248 5.08 -9.03 1.64
C PRO A 248 5.19 -10.48 2.13
N VAL A 249 4.58 -11.39 1.36
CA VAL A 249 4.52 -12.81 1.66
C VAL A 249 4.93 -13.63 0.45
N THR A 250 5.49 -14.81 0.69
CA THR A 250 5.86 -15.75 -0.36
C THR A 250 4.62 -16.46 -0.89
N TRP A 251 4.68 -16.91 -2.15
CA TRP A 251 3.59 -17.71 -2.72
C TRP A 251 3.37 -19.05 -2.00
N ASP A 252 4.40 -19.60 -1.37
CA ASP A 252 4.29 -20.80 -0.53
C ASP A 252 3.46 -20.53 0.72
N GLU A 253 3.67 -19.38 1.39
CA GLU A 253 2.81 -18.95 2.50
C GLU A 253 1.36 -18.75 2.07
N VAL A 254 1.14 -18.13 0.90
CA VAL A 254 -0.22 -17.97 0.34
C VAL A 254 -0.86 -19.33 0.09
N GLY A 255 -0.15 -20.26 -0.55
CA GLY A 255 -0.67 -21.60 -0.86
C GLY A 255 -0.87 -22.48 0.38
N ALA A 256 -0.12 -22.23 1.45
CA ALA A 256 -0.20 -22.98 2.71
C ALA A 256 -1.22 -22.42 3.71
N CYS A 257 -1.73 -21.19 3.53
CA CYS A 257 -2.67 -20.57 4.46
C CYS A 257 -3.96 -21.39 4.61
N ARG A 258 -4.28 -21.76 5.86
CA ARG A 258 -5.51 -22.51 6.24
C ARG A 258 -6.30 -21.82 7.33
N ARG A 259 -5.72 -20.86 8.05
CA ARG A 259 -6.37 -20.14 9.16
C ARG A 259 -6.22 -18.64 9.00
N GLU A 260 -7.17 -17.89 9.57
CA GLU A 260 -7.24 -16.43 9.43
C GLU A 260 -6.05 -15.68 10.02
N ASP A 261 -5.46 -16.23 11.07
CA ASP A 261 -4.35 -15.64 11.83
C ASP A 261 -2.97 -15.88 11.20
N GLU A 262 -2.85 -16.79 10.22
CA GLU A 262 -1.55 -17.18 9.63
C GLU A 262 -0.92 -16.11 8.73
N LEU A 263 -1.71 -15.17 8.22
CA LEU A 263 -1.28 -14.07 7.36
C LEU A 263 -1.48 -12.71 8.04
N VAL A 264 -1.30 -12.66 9.36
CA VAL A 264 -1.32 -11.43 10.16
C VAL A 264 0.06 -11.21 10.76
N PHE A 265 0.67 -10.08 10.45
CA PHE A 265 2.02 -9.74 10.89
C PHE A 265 2.04 -8.36 11.53
N THR A 266 2.73 -8.24 12.65
CA THR A 266 2.98 -6.99 13.37
C THR A 266 4.33 -6.38 12.98
N ALA A 267 4.58 -5.15 13.40
CA ALA A 267 5.86 -4.47 13.23
C ALA A 267 7.07 -5.33 13.66
N GLY A 268 6.93 -6.05 14.78
CA GLY A 268 7.98 -6.93 15.31
C GLY A 268 8.24 -8.15 14.42
N ASP A 269 7.20 -8.74 13.85
CA ASP A 269 7.31 -9.92 12.98
C ASP A 269 8.04 -9.57 11.68
N VAL A 270 7.76 -8.39 11.12
CA VAL A 270 8.27 -7.97 9.81
C VAL A 270 9.78 -7.84 9.79
N ALA A 271 10.41 -7.37 10.87
CA ALA A 271 11.86 -7.30 10.96
C ALA A 271 12.51 -8.69 10.80
N ALA A 272 12.02 -9.69 11.54
CA ALA A 272 12.50 -11.07 11.44
C ALA A 272 12.22 -11.68 10.06
N ARG A 273 11.09 -11.32 9.43
CA ARG A 273 10.76 -11.78 8.08
C ARG A 273 11.74 -11.25 7.03
N VAL A 274 12.13 -9.99 7.12
CA VAL A 274 13.12 -9.39 6.20
C VAL A 274 14.47 -10.10 6.31
N GLU A 275 14.93 -10.41 7.52
CA GLU A 275 16.17 -11.17 7.71
C GLU A 275 16.10 -12.57 7.08
N ARG A 276 14.93 -13.23 7.15
CA ARG A 276 14.72 -14.58 6.63
C ARG A 276 14.55 -14.64 5.11
N PHE A 277 13.73 -13.75 4.55
CA PHE A 277 13.29 -13.84 3.14
C PHE A 277 13.94 -12.79 2.24
N GLY A 278 14.64 -11.80 2.79
CA GLY A 278 15.13 -10.65 2.05
C GLY A 278 14.01 -9.78 1.50
N ASP A 279 14.30 -9.06 0.41
CA ASP A 279 13.33 -8.23 -0.28
C ASP A 279 12.48 -9.06 -1.26
N ILE A 280 11.31 -9.51 -0.81
CA ILE A 280 10.33 -10.23 -1.63
C ILE A 280 9.87 -9.37 -2.83
N LEU A 281 9.88 -8.04 -2.71
CA LEU A 281 9.38 -7.10 -3.72
C LEU A 281 10.49 -6.49 -4.59
N ALA A 282 11.73 -6.99 -4.53
CA ALA A 282 12.87 -6.40 -5.21
C ALA A 282 12.62 -6.12 -6.71
N GLY A 283 11.99 -7.05 -7.42
CA GLY A 283 11.69 -6.89 -8.85
C GLY A 283 10.50 -5.97 -9.17
N LEU A 284 9.62 -5.69 -8.20
CA LEU A 284 8.52 -4.72 -8.37
C LEU A 284 9.07 -3.29 -8.46
N SER A 285 10.03 -2.96 -7.59
CA SER A 285 10.63 -1.62 -7.49
C SER A 285 11.55 -1.29 -8.67
N GLN A 286 12.21 -2.29 -9.25
CA GLN A 286 13.14 -2.12 -10.38
C GLN A 286 12.43 -1.92 -11.73
N SER A 287 11.16 -2.30 -11.83
CA SER A 287 10.37 -2.18 -13.06
C SER A 287 10.04 -0.73 -13.46
N GLY A 288 10.27 0.25 -12.59
CA GLY A 288 10.03 1.68 -12.86
C GLY A 288 11.28 2.51 -13.16
N ALA A 289 12.47 1.98 -12.91
CA ALA A 289 13.72 2.64 -13.27
C ALA A 289 14.01 2.34 -14.74
N GLY A 290 13.76 3.31 -15.63
CA GLY A 290 14.40 3.29 -16.94
C GLY A 290 15.89 3.04 -16.71
N SER A 291 16.41 1.97 -17.31
CA SER A 291 17.86 1.75 -17.32
C SER A 291 18.52 3.03 -17.86
N PRO A 292 19.64 3.48 -17.27
CA PRO A 292 20.37 4.65 -17.78
C PRO A 292 20.78 4.46 -19.24
#